data_AF-A0A7V1Q1U7-F1
#
_entry.id   AF-A0A7V1Q1U7-F1
#
_cell.length_a   1.000
_cell.length_b   1.000
_cell.length_c   1.000
_cell.angle_alpha   90.00
_cell.angle_beta   90.00
_cell.angle_gamma   90.00
#
_symmetry.space_group_name_H-M   'P 1'
#
loop_
_entity.id
_entity.type
_entity.pdbx_description
1 polymer ?
#
loop_
_entity_poly.entity_id
_entity_poly.type
_entity_poly.pdbx_seq_one_letter_code
_entity_poly.pdbx_strand_id
1 'polypeptide(L)'
;MKLPTLRRATPVVWCMFAVLGVLWIGGCAEVPVKEDQPWASRAYGSISDPRFGVYVTGRVDAVLGLPLVIPVELAGGYRTEDVGDVVLDDGRHLETRLWWVGIELGDGSGSWLPQSGRWSALTPEQVAEAPDAKPPIGTWVLAVDPPIDAVGQGLWIAGRRVRVNWLPDPAVVARRVSSRAWQSPLDPVLRESQRLRFIVESERKSPQRRWRYRLMIGELTPRAVQRIVGLDGSVRRESDSAVAWDSGTFADEVLETMARQQEARWAIGLARLEQASDTLAEQVRRRLCAVVDFGAGEVAPIWPIDQEGLDRLLSDLLDQKLSPRERVRRARVWLEDQPTSLAW
;
A
#
# COMPACT_ATOMS: atom_id res chain seq x y z
N MET A 1 0.83 -53.30 -10.59
CA MET A 1 1.04 -52.09 -11.41
C MET A 1 1.98 -51.16 -10.65
N LYS A 2 3.24 -51.06 -11.07
CA LYS A 2 4.28 -50.23 -10.42
C LYS A 2 4.35 -48.89 -11.16
N LEU A 3 4.05 -47.79 -10.47
CA LEU A 3 4.22 -46.42 -10.97
C LEU A 3 5.72 -46.05 -10.93
N PRO A 4 6.28 -45.44 -11.99
CA PRO A 4 7.67 -45.01 -11.99
C PRO A 4 7.85 -43.66 -11.29
N THR A 5 8.88 -43.60 -10.46
CA THR A 5 9.42 -42.42 -9.77
C THR A 5 10.12 -41.49 -10.76
N LEU A 6 9.56 -40.30 -10.98
CA LEU A 6 10.21 -39.24 -11.73
C LEU A 6 11.13 -38.41 -10.82
N ARG A 7 12.43 -38.55 -11.06
CA ARG A 7 13.51 -37.76 -10.43
C ARG A 7 13.51 -36.32 -10.95
N ARG A 8 13.79 -35.40 -10.04
CA ARG A 8 14.09 -33.97 -10.28
C ARG A 8 15.28 -33.80 -11.23
N ALA A 9 15.17 -32.82 -12.13
CA ALA A 9 16.31 -32.21 -12.81
C ALA A 9 16.22 -30.68 -12.69
N THR A 10 17.23 -30.09 -12.07
CA THR A 10 17.59 -28.67 -12.13
C THR A 10 18.58 -28.46 -13.28
N PRO A 11 18.56 -27.29 -13.93
CA PRO A 11 19.81 -26.59 -14.21
C PRO A 11 19.68 -25.10 -13.83
N VAL A 12 20.59 -24.55 -13.01
CA VAL A 12 21.91 -23.99 -13.37
C VAL A 12 21.82 -22.66 -14.11
N VAL A 13 22.29 -21.64 -13.37
CA VAL A 13 22.64 -20.26 -13.67
C VAL A 13 23.50 -20.11 -14.94
N TRP A 14 23.23 -19.08 -15.75
CA TRP A 14 24.22 -18.43 -16.61
C TRP A 14 24.07 -16.91 -16.57
N CYS A 15 25.21 -16.23 -16.42
CA CYS A 15 25.41 -14.79 -16.49
C CYS A 15 25.81 -14.34 -17.91
N MET A 16 25.72 -13.01 -18.10
CA MET A 16 26.58 -12.12 -18.90
C MET A 16 26.09 -11.51 -20.24
N PHE A 17 26.11 -10.16 -20.19
CA PHE A 17 26.45 -9.11 -21.17
C PHE A 17 25.74 -9.01 -22.53
N ALA A 18 25.19 -7.81 -22.77
CA ALA A 18 25.36 -7.10 -24.03
C ALA A 18 25.48 -5.58 -23.78
N VAL A 19 26.49 -5.00 -24.42
CA VAL A 19 26.94 -3.60 -24.40
C VAL A 19 26.88 -3.09 -25.86
N LEU A 20 26.67 -1.78 -26.01
CA LEU A 20 27.00 -0.86 -27.14
C LEU A 20 25.98 -0.55 -28.27
N GLY A 21 25.88 0.77 -28.55
CA GLY A 21 25.46 1.42 -29.81
C GLY A 21 24.49 2.61 -29.61
N VAL A 22 24.90 3.82 -29.23
CA VAL A 22 25.55 4.94 -29.98
C VAL A 22 24.62 5.76 -30.90
N LEU A 23 24.64 7.10 -30.67
CA LEU A 23 24.30 8.28 -31.49
C LEU A 23 22.84 8.68 -31.78
N TRP A 24 22.43 9.80 -31.18
CA TRP A 24 21.73 10.87 -31.90
C TRP A 24 22.14 12.25 -31.36
N ILE A 25 22.52 13.15 -32.27
CA ILE A 25 22.88 14.56 -32.04
C ILE A 25 21.68 15.40 -32.51
N GLY A 26 21.28 16.42 -31.73
CA GLY A 26 20.34 17.44 -32.18
C GLY A 26 20.01 18.42 -31.05
N GLY A 27 20.76 19.53 -31.00
CA GLY A 27 20.67 20.52 -29.91
C GLY A 27 19.55 21.55 -30.05
N CYS A 28 19.12 22.05 -28.91
CA CYS A 28 18.57 23.38 -28.71
C CYS A 28 19.25 23.95 -27.45
N ALA A 29 19.75 25.17 -27.53
CA ALA A 29 20.54 25.82 -26.50
C ALA A 29 19.76 25.93 -25.17
N GLU A 30 20.17 25.13 -24.19
CA GLU A 30 19.73 25.20 -22.81
C GLU A 30 20.51 26.31 -22.10
N VAL A 31 19.77 27.23 -21.47
CA VAL A 31 20.33 28.17 -20.49
C VAL A 31 20.99 27.30 -19.41
N PRO A 32 22.26 27.53 -19.02
CA PRO A 32 22.88 26.78 -17.94
C PRO A 32 22.12 27.12 -16.66
N VAL A 33 21.13 26.28 -16.32
CA VAL A 33 20.68 26.15 -14.95
C VAL A 33 21.93 25.78 -14.18
N LYS A 34 22.31 26.64 -13.25
CA LYS A 34 23.33 26.33 -12.26
C LYS A 34 22.87 25.00 -11.65
N GLU A 35 23.53 23.89 -12.00
CA GLU A 35 23.39 22.64 -11.27
C GLU A 35 23.86 22.98 -9.86
N ASP A 36 22.92 23.41 -9.02
CA ASP A 36 23.07 23.37 -7.58
C ASP A 36 23.48 21.94 -7.29
N GLN A 37 24.72 21.79 -6.79
CA GLN A 37 25.33 20.50 -6.55
C GLN A 37 24.28 19.60 -5.88
N PRO A 38 23.89 18.47 -6.50
CA PRO A 38 22.90 17.58 -5.92
C PRO A 38 23.40 17.24 -4.54
N TRP A 39 22.74 17.79 -3.52
CA TRP A 39 23.06 17.74 -2.10
C TRP A 39 24.40 17.01 -1.87
N ALA A 40 25.53 17.73 -1.91
CA ALA A 40 26.82 17.08 -1.71
C ALA A 40 26.75 16.41 -0.33
N SER A 41 26.56 15.08 -0.33
CA SER A 41 26.28 14.29 0.85
C SER A 41 27.25 14.77 1.90
N ARG A 42 26.75 15.38 2.99
CA ARG A 42 27.59 15.52 4.19
C ARG A 42 28.19 14.14 4.35
N ALA A 43 29.50 14.04 4.21
CA ALA A 43 30.19 12.77 4.19
C ALA A 43 30.01 12.18 5.58
N TYR A 44 28.89 11.50 5.79
CA TYR A 44 28.65 10.64 6.93
C TYR A 44 29.67 9.53 6.72
N GLY A 45 30.86 9.73 7.29
CA GLY A 45 32.07 8.94 7.04
C GLY A 45 31.96 7.46 7.43
N SER A 46 30.77 6.96 7.77
CA SER A 46 30.51 5.55 8.06
C SER A 46 29.33 4.93 7.27
N ILE A 47 28.60 5.66 6.40
CA ILE A 47 27.45 5.09 5.65
C ILE A 47 27.90 4.24 4.43
N SER A 48 29.20 4.18 4.12
CA SER A 48 29.67 3.40 2.98
C SER A 48 29.59 1.87 3.18
N ASP A 49 29.36 1.37 4.39
CA ASP A 49 29.18 -0.08 4.61
C ASP A 49 27.72 -0.49 4.31
N PRO A 50 27.47 -1.28 3.24
CA PRO A 50 26.13 -1.72 2.86
C PRO A 50 25.49 -2.70 3.87
N ARG A 51 26.18 -3.04 4.97
CA ARG A 51 25.60 -3.82 6.07
C ARG A 51 24.88 -2.96 7.10
N PHE A 52 25.07 -1.64 7.05
CA PHE A 52 24.48 -0.67 7.97
C PHE A 52 23.53 0.25 7.21
N GLY A 53 22.42 0.63 7.82
CA GLY A 53 21.53 1.67 7.28
C GLY A 53 20.06 1.29 7.26
N VAL A 54 19.29 2.14 6.57
CA VAL A 54 17.84 2.05 6.42
C VAL A 54 17.52 1.60 5.00
N TYR A 55 16.77 0.51 4.88
CA TYR A 55 16.43 -0.11 3.60
C TYR A 55 14.92 -0.12 3.43
N VAL A 56 14.43 0.52 2.37
CA VAL A 56 13.00 0.43 2.03
C VAL A 56 12.72 -0.95 1.44
N THR A 57 11.75 -1.66 2.00
CA THR A 57 11.49 -3.08 1.67
C THR A 57 10.57 -3.27 0.45
N GLY A 58 10.22 -2.20 -0.28
CA GLY A 58 9.35 -2.30 -1.45
C GLY A 58 9.20 -0.99 -2.24
N ARG A 59 8.26 -0.98 -3.18
CA ARG A 59 7.89 0.23 -3.94
C ARG A 59 7.17 1.22 -3.02
N VAL A 60 7.58 2.49 -3.08
CA VAL A 60 6.91 3.57 -2.33
C VAL A 60 5.82 4.19 -3.20
N ASP A 61 4.56 3.96 -2.82
CA ASP A 61 3.40 4.57 -3.47
C ASP A 61 2.88 5.73 -2.60
N ALA A 62 3.15 6.97 -3.00
CA ALA A 62 2.72 8.16 -2.26
C ALA A 62 1.45 8.74 -2.87
N VAL A 63 0.38 8.83 -2.08
CA VAL A 63 -0.90 9.42 -2.52
C VAL A 63 -0.88 10.92 -2.20
N LEU A 64 -1.14 11.76 -3.20
CA LEU A 64 -1.16 13.21 -3.00
C LEU A 64 -2.11 13.63 -1.89
N GLY A 65 -1.61 14.44 -0.96
CA GLY A 65 -2.36 14.98 0.17
C GLY A 65 -2.51 14.03 1.37
N LEU A 66 -1.96 12.83 1.32
CA LEU A 66 -1.91 11.91 2.46
C LEU A 66 -0.48 11.82 3.02
N PRO A 67 -0.33 11.73 4.36
CA PRO A 67 0.94 11.31 4.92
C PRO A 67 1.30 9.91 4.38
N LEU A 68 2.59 9.64 4.29
CA LEU A 68 3.20 8.45 3.71
C LEU A 68 3.78 7.56 4.83
N VAL A 69 3.59 6.24 4.74
CA VAL A 69 4.13 5.25 5.68
C VAL A 69 4.95 4.26 4.88
N ILE A 70 6.25 4.26 5.13
CA ILE A 70 7.23 3.51 4.35
C ILE A 70 7.78 2.39 5.23
N PRO A 71 7.51 1.11 4.92
CA PRO A 71 8.16 0.00 5.60
C PRO A 71 9.67 0.04 5.36
N VAL A 72 10.44 -0.08 6.43
CA VAL A 72 11.90 -0.04 6.40
C VAL A 72 12.50 -1.18 7.23
N GLU A 73 13.67 -1.65 6.79
CA GLU A 73 14.54 -2.55 7.53
C GLU A 73 15.74 -1.75 8.06
N LEU A 74 16.06 -1.93 9.34
CA LEU A 74 17.23 -1.35 10.00
C LEU A 74 18.32 -2.42 10.09
N ALA A 75 19.40 -2.27 9.34
CA ALA A 75 20.50 -3.23 9.31
C ALA A 75 21.73 -2.73 10.08
N GLY A 76 22.50 -3.66 10.66
CA GLY A 76 23.80 -3.36 11.26
C GLY A 76 23.76 -2.72 12.66
N GLY A 77 22.67 -2.86 13.41
CA GLY A 77 22.57 -2.19 14.73
C GLY A 77 22.47 -0.67 14.62
N TYR A 78 21.97 -0.19 13.48
CA TYR A 78 21.62 1.20 13.25
C TYR A 78 20.69 1.69 14.38
N ARG A 79 21.02 2.81 15.01
CA ARG A 79 20.18 3.35 16.07
C ARG A 79 19.00 4.08 15.45
N THR A 80 17.90 4.12 16.18
CA THR A 80 16.68 4.79 15.73
C THR A 80 16.88 6.29 15.57
N GLU A 81 17.77 6.89 16.37
CA GLU A 81 18.24 8.28 16.24
C GLU A 81 19.02 8.54 14.93
N ASP A 82 19.59 7.51 14.32
CA ASP A 82 20.42 7.63 13.11
C ASP A 82 19.61 7.52 11.81
N VAL A 83 18.32 7.15 11.87
CA VAL A 83 17.45 6.97 10.68
C VAL A 83 17.47 8.20 9.77
N GLY A 84 17.79 9.35 10.37
CA GLY A 84 18.19 10.55 9.66
C GLY A 84 16.99 11.25 9.03
N ASP A 85 17.24 12.45 8.53
CA ASP A 85 16.20 13.23 7.89
C ASP A 85 15.84 12.60 6.54
N VAL A 86 14.54 12.51 6.26
CA VAL A 86 14.05 12.25 4.91
C VAL A 86 14.08 13.57 4.16
N VAL A 87 14.76 13.59 3.01
CA VAL A 87 14.97 14.80 2.21
C VAL A 87 14.37 14.61 0.81
N LEU A 88 13.77 15.64 0.25
CA LEU A 88 13.31 15.65 -1.14
C LEU A 88 14.47 15.83 -2.13
N ASP A 89 14.25 15.59 -3.42
CA ASP A 89 15.28 15.85 -4.45
C ASP A 89 15.71 17.33 -4.50
N ASP A 90 14.81 18.26 -4.13
CA ASP A 90 15.08 19.70 -4.01
C ASP A 90 15.83 20.11 -2.72
N GLY A 91 16.17 19.15 -1.86
CA GLY A 91 16.90 19.39 -0.62
C GLY A 91 16.03 19.79 0.58
N ARG A 92 14.70 19.92 0.44
CA ARG A 92 13.82 20.18 1.59
C ARG A 92 13.74 18.98 2.52
N HIS A 93 13.92 19.23 3.81
CA HIS A 93 13.77 18.23 4.86
C HIS A 93 12.28 18.00 5.17
N LEU A 94 11.87 16.74 5.31
CA LEU A 94 10.51 16.35 5.65
C LEU A 94 10.44 15.92 7.12
N GLU A 95 9.35 16.31 7.79
CA GLU A 95 9.04 15.78 9.12
C GLU A 95 8.89 14.26 9.03
N THR A 96 9.73 13.56 9.79
CA THR A 96 9.85 12.11 9.74
C THR A 96 9.75 11.56 11.15
N ARG A 97 8.90 10.55 11.34
CA ARG A 97 8.75 9.83 12.60
C ARG A 97 8.96 8.34 12.34
N LEU A 98 9.83 7.71 13.12
CA LEU A 98 10.06 6.27 13.07
C LEU A 98 9.13 5.57 14.06
N TRP A 99 8.49 4.49 13.63
CA TRP A 99 7.57 3.70 14.45
C TRP A 99 7.80 2.21 14.25
N TRP A 100 7.68 1.42 15.31
CA TRP A 100 7.53 -0.02 15.22
C TRP A 100 6.05 -0.37 15.10
N VAL A 101 5.63 -0.92 13.97
CA VAL A 101 4.26 -1.41 13.80
C VAL A 101 4.26 -2.91 14.01
N GLY A 102 3.62 -3.34 15.10
CA GLY A 102 3.55 -4.73 15.52
C GLY A 102 2.13 -5.29 15.50
N ILE A 103 2.06 -6.62 15.44
CA ILE A 103 0.84 -7.40 15.55
C ILE A 103 1.02 -8.49 16.60
N GLU A 104 0.09 -8.54 17.55
CA GLU A 104 -0.09 -9.66 18.47
C GLU A 104 -1.16 -10.59 17.88
N LEU A 105 -0.76 -11.82 17.55
CA LEU A 105 -1.70 -12.83 17.07
C LEU A 105 -2.46 -13.39 18.27
N GLY A 106 -3.79 -13.38 18.18
CA GLY A 106 -4.66 -14.01 19.17
C GLY A 106 -4.77 -15.52 18.94
N ASP A 107 -5.49 -16.20 19.83
CA ASP A 107 -5.79 -17.62 19.67
C ASP A 107 -6.74 -17.81 18.47
N GLY A 108 -6.14 -18.32 17.39
CA GLY A 108 -6.66 -18.49 16.04
C GLY A 108 -7.86 -19.41 15.83
N SER A 109 -8.29 -20.15 16.84
CA SER A 109 -9.06 -21.37 16.61
C SER A 109 -10.49 -21.08 16.15
N GLY A 110 -10.80 -21.48 14.91
CA GLY A 110 -12.17 -21.55 14.39
C GLY A 110 -12.68 -20.30 13.64
N SER A 111 -11.86 -19.29 13.37
CA SER A 111 -12.28 -18.18 12.49
C SER A 111 -12.19 -18.55 11.01
N TRP A 112 -13.23 -18.21 10.23
CA TRP A 112 -13.24 -18.44 8.78
C TRP A 112 -12.18 -17.62 8.03
N LEU A 113 -11.95 -16.39 8.49
CA LEU A 113 -10.92 -15.50 7.96
C LEU A 113 -9.64 -15.53 8.81
N PRO A 114 -8.47 -15.21 8.23
CA PRO A 114 -7.27 -14.97 9.00
C PRO A 114 -7.52 -13.91 10.08
N GLN A 115 -7.07 -14.17 11.30
CA GLN A 115 -7.23 -13.20 12.36
C GLN A 115 -6.55 -11.88 12.01
N SER A 116 -7.17 -10.78 12.43
CA SER A 116 -6.57 -9.45 12.28
C SER A 116 -5.38 -9.25 13.19
N GLY A 117 -5.27 -10.03 14.28
CA GLY A 117 -4.42 -9.71 15.41
C GLY A 117 -4.78 -8.39 16.06
N ARG A 118 -4.10 -8.07 17.16
CA ARG A 118 -4.12 -6.75 17.79
C ARG A 118 -2.93 -5.95 17.27
N TRP A 119 -3.20 -4.87 16.56
CA TRP A 119 -2.17 -3.98 16.04
C TRP A 119 -1.76 -2.95 17.08
N SER A 120 -0.47 -2.62 17.11
CA SER A 120 0.09 -1.53 17.89
C SER A 120 1.13 -0.79 17.06
N ALA A 121 1.26 0.53 17.29
CA ALA A 121 2.44 1.27 16.88
C ALA A 121 3.15 1.74 18.14
N LEU A 122 4.46 1.56 18.18
CA LEU A 122 5.32 1.92 19.31
C LEU A 122 6.42 2.84 18.82
N THR A 123 6.76 3.87 19.60
CA THR A 123 7.95 4.69 19.31
C THR A 123 9.22 3.90 19.62
N PRO A 124 10.39 4.32 19.11
CA PRO A 124 11.67 3.73 19.46
C PRO A 124 11.93 3.57 20.96
N GLU A 125 11.57 4.60 21.72
CA GLU A 125 11.72 4.64 23.19
C GLU A 125 10.82 3.59 23.83
N GLN A 126 9.55 3.48 23.39
CA GLN A 126 8.62 2.47 23.89
C GLN A 126 9.08 1.03 23.57
N VAL A 127 9.70 0.82 22.41
CA VAL A 127 10.32 -0.48 22.07
C VAL A 127 11.52 -0.78 22.96
N ALA A 128 12.34 0.23 23.28
CA ALA A 128 13.51 0.07 24.16
C ALA A 128 13.14 -0.12 25.64
N GLU A 129 12.04 0.49 26.09
CA GLU A 129 11.53 0.40 27.47
C GLU A 129 10.69 -0.86 27.73
N ALA A 130 10.37 -1.65 26.70
CA ALA A 130 9.59 -2.88 26.83
C ALA A 130 10.26 -3.85 27.83
N PRO A 131 9.72 -4.03 29.06
CA PRO A 131 10.51 -4.50 30.21
C PRO A 131 11.05 -5.94 30.08
N ASP A 132 10.35 -6.80 29.34
CA ASP A 132 10.69 -8.23 29.18
C ASP A 132 10.14 -8.84 27.88
N ALA A 133 9.42 -8.06 27.06
CA ALA A 133 8.74 -8.56 25.88
C ALA A 133 9.56 -8.18 24.64
N LYS A 134 10.05 -9.19 23.91
CA LYS A 134 10.37 -9.00 22.50
C LYS A 134 9.21 -8.23 21.88
N PRO A 135 9.46 -7.13 21.14
CA PRO A 135 8.37 -6.37 20.56
C PRO A 135 7.49 -7.30 19.74
N PRO A 136 6.16 -7.04 19.68
CA PRO A 136 5.26 -7.86 18.89
C PRO A 136 5.78 -8.01 17.47
N ILE A 137 5.52 -9.15 16.83
CA ILE A 137 5.99 -9.43 15.46
C ILE A 137 5.59 -8.25 14.59
N GLY A 138 6.56 -7.63 13.92
CA GLY A 138 6.35 -6.32 13.34
C GLY A 138 7.45 -5.89 12.40
N THR A 139 7.33 -4.63 11.96
CA THR A 139 8.29 -3.99 11.07
C THR A 139 8.44 -2.53 11.45
N TRP A 140 9.63 -1.97 11.23
CA TRP A 140 9.84 -0.54 11.33
C TRP A 140 9.18 0.16 10.15
N VAL A 141 8.57 1.31 10.41
CA VAL A 141 7.99 2.16 9.39
C VAL A 141 8.39 3.61 9.61
N LEU A 142 8.59 4.33 8.50
CA LEU A 142 8.74 5.78 8.50
C LEU A 142 7.41 6.43 8.16
N ALA A 143 6.87 7.22 9.07
CA ALA A 143 5.77 8.13 8.81
C ALA A 143 6.35 9.48 8.37
N VAL A 144 6.02 9.91 7.16
CA VAL A 144 6.51 11.13 6.51
C VAL A 144 5.31 11.93 6.03
N ASP A 145 5.32 13.26 6.18
CA ASP A 145 4.27 14.12 5.62
C ASP A 145 4.80 14.94 4.43
N PRO A 146 4.74 14.39 3.19
CA PRO A 146 5.26 15.12 2.04
C PRO A 146 4.33 16.29 1.67
N PRO A 147 4.88 17.48 1.32
CA PRO A 147 4.08 18.59 0.83
C PRO A 147 3.46 18.24 -0.54
N ILE A 148 2.34 18.88 -0.87
CA ILE A 148 1.61 18.60 -2.12
C ILE A 148 2.43 18.93 -3.38
N ASP A 149 3.40 19.83 -3.27
CA ASP A 149 4.30 20.23 -4.37
C ASP A 149 5.49 19.27 -4.55
N ALA A 150 5.61 18.22 -3.73
CA ALA A 150 6.65 17.19 -3.87
C ALA A 150 6.41 16.23 -5.06
N VAL A 151 5.31 16.39 -5.80
CA VAL A 151 4.93 15.49 -6.91
C VAL A 151 6.07 15.36 -7.91
N GLY A 152 6.43 14.11 -8.21
CA GLY A 152 7.48 13.79 -9.18
C GLY A 152 8.89 13.71 -8.58
N GLN A 153 9.09 14.15 -7.33
CA GLN A 153 10.38 14.07 -6.65
C GLN A 153 10.64 12.67 -6.05
N GLY A 154 11.90 12.29 -5.94
CA GLY A 154 12.36 11.17 -5.12
C GLY A 154 12.46 11.56 -3.64
N LEU A 155 12.66 10.55 -2.79
CA LEU A 155 13.00 10.73 -1.37
C LEU A 155 14.40 10.23 -1.13
N TRP A 156 15.22 10.98 -0.41
CA TRP A 156 16.50 10.57 0.11
C TRP A 156 16.30 10.10 1.55
N ILE A 157 16.54 8.82 1.80
CA ILE A 157 16.42 8.18 3.11
C ILE A 157 17.79 7.60 3.48
N ALA A 158 18.37 8.04 4.59
CA ALA A 158 19.72 7.65 5.01
C ALA A 158 20.76 7.75 3.86
N GLY A 159 20.72 8.85 3.10
CA GLY A 159 21.62 9.13 1.98
C GLY A 159 21.35 8.33 0.69
N ARG A 160 20.24 7.58 0.62
CA ARG A 160 19.88 6.79 -0.56
C ARG A 160 18.61 7.31 -1.21
N ARG A 161 18.68 7.52 -2.53
CA ARG A 161 17.52 7.95 -3.31
C ARG A 161 16.55 6.80 -3.55
N VAL A 162 15.36 6.94 -3.01
CA VAL A 162 14.20 6.07 -3.18
C VAL A 162 13.27 6.69 -4.21
N ARG A 163 12.90 5.90 -5.23
CA ARG A 163 11.92 6.34 -6.23
C ARG A 163 10.52 6.26 -5.64
N VAL A 164 9.78 7.35 -5.76
CA VAL A 164 8.37 7.42 -5.32
C VAL A 164 7.45 7.35 -6.54
N ASN A 165 6.47 6.46 -6.47
CA ASN A 165 5.35 6.42 -7.40
C ASN A 165 4.24 7.33 -6.87
N TRP A 166 4.20 8.57 -7.38
CA TRP A 166 3.21 9.56 -6.97
C TRP A 166 1.84 9.28 -7.58
N LEU A 167 0.90 8.90 -6.73
CA LEU A 167 -0.47 8.58 -7.09
C LEU A 167 -1.36 9.82 -6.94
N PRO A 168 -2.31 10.06 -7.87
CA PRO A 168 -3.21 11.20 -7.78
C PRO A 168 -4.11 11.12 -6.55
N ASP A 169 -4.73 12.25 -6.18
CA ASP A 169 -5.80 12.27 -5.18
C ASP A 169 -6.92 11.30 -5.60
N PRO A 170 -7.32 10.34 -4.75
CA PRO A 170 -8.41 9.42 -5.01
C PRO A 170 -9.71 10.13 -5.46
N ALA A 171 -10.02 11.32 -4.93
CA ALA A 171 -11.21 12.09 -5.29
C ALA A 171 -11.17 12.58 -6.74
N VAL A 172 -9.98 12.91 -7.27
CA VAL A 172 -9.79 13.30 -8.67
C VAL A 172 -10.02 12.10 -9.59
N VAL A 173 -9.57 10.92 -9.19
CA VAL A 173 -9.79 9.68 -9.95
C VAL A 173 -11.27 9.26 -9.92
N ALA A 174 -11.93 9.42 -8.77
CA ALA A 174 -13.35 9.09 -8.60
C ALA A 174 -14.28 9.86 -9.53
N ARG A 175 -13.97 11.12 -9.82
CA ARG A 175 -14.75 11.94 -10.76
C ARG A 175 -14.68 11.46 -12.21
N ARG A 176 -13.75 10.58 -12.55
CA ARG A 176 -13.52 10.06 -13.92
C ARG A 176 -14.17 8.71 -14.18
N VAL A 177 -14.80 8.11 -13.17
CA VAL A 177 -15.44 6.78 -13.27
C VAL A 177 -16.91 6.87 -12.93
N SER A 178 -17.65 5.82 -13.30
CA SER A 178 -19.06 5.69 -12.95
C SER A 178 -19.23 5.66 -11.43
N SER A 179 -20.35 6.18 -10.92
CA SER A 179 -20.69 6.03 -9.49
C SER A 179 -20.87 4.57 -9.07
N ARG A 180 -21.15 3.68 -10.03
CA ARG A 180 -21.25 2.23 -9.82
C ARG A 180 -19.90 1.62 -9.40
N ALA A 181 -18.78 2.22 -9.81
CA ALA A 181 -17.43 1.80 -9.40
C ALA A 181 -17.19 1.92 -7.87
N TRP A 182 -18.06 2.65 -7.18
CA TRP A 182 -17.99 2.90 -5.74
C TRP A 182 -19.09 2.20 -4.95
N GLN A 183 -20.07 1.61 -5.63
CA GLN A 183 -21.11 0.81 -4.98
C GLN A 183 -20.52 -0.51 -4.48
N SER A 184 -21.11 -1.05 -3.41
CA SER A 184 -20.81 -2.39 -2.94
C SER A 184 -21.01 -3.40 -4.07
N PRO A 185 -20.07 -4.35 -4.26
CA PRO A 185 -20.24 -5.44 -5.21
C PRO A 185 -21.17 -6.55 -4.68
N LEU A 186 -21.65 -6.44 -3.43
CA LEU A 186 -22.56 -7.41 -2.81
C LEU A 186 -24.02 -7.04 -3.05
N ASP A 187 -24.86 -8.07 -3.08
CA ASP A 187 -26.30 -7.90 -3.00
C ASP A 187 -26.69 -7.19 -1.67
N PRO A 188 -27.66 -6.26 -1.69
CA PRO A 188 -28.12 -5.57 -0.48
C PRO A 188 -28.50 -6.51 0.67
N VAL A 189 -29.11 -7.67 0.38
CA VAL A 189 -29.50 -8.67 1.39
C VAL A 189 -28.27 -9.23 2.11
N LEU A 190 -27.22 -9.59 1.37
CA LEU A 190 -25.97 -10.09 1.95
C LEU A 190 -25.24 -9.01 2.76
N ARG A 191 -25.22 -7.78 2.27
CA ARG A 191 -24.60 -6.63 2.95
C ARG A 191 -25.28 -6.28 4.28
N GLU A 192 -26.57 -6.57 4.40
CA GLU A 192 -27.36 -6.37 5.61
C GLU A 192 -27.30 -7.56 6.58
N SER A 193 -26.71 -8.69 6.16
CA SER A 193 -26.52 -9.88 7.01
C SER A 193 -25.65 -9.56 8.24
N GLN A 194 -26.25 -9.72 9.42
CA GLN A 194 -25.53 -9.60 10.70
C GLN A 194 -24.42 -10.65 10.82
N ARG A 195 -24.64 -11.86 10.28
CA ARG A 195 -23.67 -12.96 10.29
C ARG A 195 -22.44 -12.60 9.49
N LEU A 196 -22.62 -12.09 8.27
CA LEU A 196 -21.51 -11.62 7.43
C LEU A 196 -20.73 -10.52 8.14
N ARG A 197 -21.42 -9.51 8.69
CA ARG A 197 -20.79 -8.40 9.43
C ARG A 197 -19.94 -8.88 10.59
N PHE A 198 -20.42 -9.88 11.35
CA PHE A 198 -19.66 -10.48 12.44
C PHE A 198 -18.39 -11.17 11.94
N ILE A 199 -18.46 -11.94 10.85
CA ILE A 199 -17.31 -12.67 10.30
C ILE A 199 -16.22 -11.71 9.78
N VAL A 200 -16.63 -10.62 9.11
CA VAL A 200 -15.72 -9.68 8.44
C VAL A 200 -15.24 -8.53 9.32
N GLU A 201 -15.69 -8.46 10.58
CA GLU A 201 -15.32 -7.41 11.53
C GLU A 201 -13.81 -7.39 11.83
N SER A 202 -13.12 -8.53 11.71
CA SER A 202 -11.66 -8.59 11.85
C SER A 202 -10.96 -7.76 10.79
N GLU A 203 -11.45 -7.75 9.54
CA GLU A 203 -10.83 -6.96 8.47
C GLU A 203 -10.91 -5.47 8.74
N ARG A 204 -12.02 -5.00 9.33
CA ARG A 204 -12.20 -3.60 9.74
C ARG A 204 -11.10 -3.17 10.72
N LYS A 205 -10.64 -4.08 11.57
CA LYS A 205 -9.63 -3.85 12.63
C LYS A 205 -8.19 -4.06 12.14
N SER A 206 -7.97 -4.41 10.88
CA SER A 206 -6.63 -4.55 10.30
C SER A 206 -6.31 -3.36 9.40
N PRO A 207 -5.28 -2.54 9.69
CA PRO A 207 -4.93 -1.41 8.82
C PRO A 207 -4.54 -1.86 7.40
N GLN A 208 -3.99 -3.06 7.24
CA GLN A 208 -3.64 -3.60 5.92
C GLN A 208 -4.85 -4.10 5.12
N ARG A 209 -5.97 -4.41 5.78
CA ARG A 209 -7.11 -5.08 5.16
C ARG A 209 -8.46 -4.37 5.31
N ARG A 210 -8.52 -3.27 6.06
CA ARG A 210 -9.72 -2.42 6.24
C ARG A 210 -10.33 -1.96 4.92
N TRP A 211 -9.51 -1.79 3.89
CA TRP A 211 -9.96 -1.49 2.53
C TRP A 211 -10.93 -2.54 1.98
N ARG A 212 -10.78 -3.83 2.31
CA ARG A 212 -11.72 -4.89 1.88
C ARG A 212 -13.07 -4.73 2.55
N TYR A 213 -13.07 -4.49 3.85
CA TYR A 213 -14.29 -4.21 4.59
C TYR A 213 -15.02 -3.01 3.99
N ARG A 214 -14.29 -1.91 3.72
CA ARG A 214 -14.86 -0.72 3.06
C ARG A 214 -15.34 -1.00 1.64
N LEU A 215 -14.63 -1.77 0.83
CA LEU A 215 -15.08 -2.16 -0.50
C LEU A 215 -16.39 -2.95 -0.43
N MET A 216 -16.45 -3.91 0.50
CA MET A 216 -17.61 -4.77 0.72
C MET A 216 -18.86 -3.96 1.08
N ILE A 217 -18.74 -2.92 1.90
CA ILE A 217 -19.89 -2.07 2.27
C ILE A 217 -20.16 -0.90 1.31
N GLY A 218 -19.34 -0.71 0.28
CA GLY A 218 -19.46 0.41 -0.66
C GLY A 218 -18.91 1.74 -0.13
N GLU A 219 -18.02 1.69 0.86
CA GLU A 219 -17.38 2.84 1.51
C GLU A 219 -15.89 2.98 1.13
N LEU A 220 -15.37 2.20 0.18
CA LEU A 220 -14.04 2.46 -0.41
C LEU A 220 -14.04 3.72 -1.29
N THR A 221 -15.19 4.40 -1.42
CA THR A 221 -15.31 5.67 -2.11
C THR A 221 -14.29 6.66 -1.57
N PRO A 222 -13.51 7.31 -2.45
CA PRO A 222 -12.73 8.48 -2.11
C PRO A 222 -13.59 9.58 -1.49
N ARG A 223 -13.73 9.58 -0.17
CA ARG A 223 -14.10 10.81 0.52
C ARG A 223 -12.90 11.71 0.36
N ALA A 224 -13.10 12.87 -0.24
CA ALA A 224 -12.06 13.86 -0.35
C ALA A 224 -11.60 14.14 1.08
N VAL A 225 -10.42 13.65 1.47
CA VAL A 225 -9.74 14.16 2.65
C VAL A 225 -9.19 15.49 2.19
N GLN A 226 -10.07 16.48 2.02
CA GLN A 226 -9.63 17.83 1.74
C GLN A 226 -8.91 18.29 3.00
N ARG A 227 -7.59 18.17 2.95
CA ARG A 227 -6.71 19.12 3.63
C ARG A 227 -7.00 20.45 2.98
N ILE A 228 -7.88 21.23 3.59
CA ILE A 228 -8.14 22.60 3.18
C ILE A 228 -6.87 23.35 3.56
N VAL A 229 -6.01 23.59 2.59
CA VAL A 229 -4.90 24.51 2.74
C VAL A 229 -5.53 25.90 2.78
N GLY A 230 -5.55 26.52 3.95
CA GLY A 230 -5.95 27.90 4.12
C GLY A 230 -5.05 28.80 3.27
N LEU A 231 -5.56 29.99 2.92
CA LEU A 231 -4.80 31.01 2.19
C LEU A 231 -3.51 31.44 2.93
N ASP A 232 -3.43 31.16 4.23
CA ASP A 232 -2.27 31.35 5.10
C ASP A 232 -1.26 30.18 5.06
N GLY A 233 -1.49 29.18 4.21
CA GLY A 233 -0.69 27.95 4.18
C GLY A 233 -0.99 26.97 5.31
N SER A 234 -1.96 27.27 6.19
CA SER A 234 -2.35 26.34 7.25
C SER A 234 -3.09 25.14 6.65
N VAL A 235 -2.64 23.94 6.97
CA VAL A 235 -3.33 22.72 6.55
C VAL A 235 -4.41 22.41 7.59
N ARG A 236 -5.65 22.80 7.33
CA ARG A 236 -6.79 22.39 8.17
C ARG A 236 -7.34 21.06 7.66
N ARG A 237 -7.35 20.04 8.53
CA ARG A 237 -8.17 18.84 8.32
C ARG A 237 -9.62 19.30 8.39
N GLU A 238 -10.40 19.06 7.34
CA GLU A 238 -11.85 19.29 7.40
C GLU A 238 -12.44 18.33 8.45
N SER A 239 -12.60 18.82 9.67
CA SER A 239 -13.45 18.19 10.69
C SER A 239 -14.89 18.64 10.46
N ASP A 240 -15.84 17.73 10.68
CA ASP A 240 -17.27 18.01 10.93
C ASP A 240 -18.32 17.82 9.81
N SER A 241 -18.07 17.02 8.78
CA SER A 241 -19.21 16.41 8.07
C SER A 241 -19.69 15.15 8.82
N ALA A 242 -20.70 15.34 9.68
CA ALA A 242 -21.28 14.40 10.66
C ALA A 242 -22.04 13.18 10.08
N VAL A 243 -21.56 12.56 8.99
CA VAL A 243 -22.04 11.22 8.57
C VAL A 243 -21.00 10.19 9.00
N ALA A 244 -20.91 10.02 10.31
CA ALA A 244 -20.08 9.03 10.99
C ALA A 244 -20.77 7.66 10.95
N TRP A 245 -20.65 6.98 9.82
CA TRP A 245 -20.46 5.55 9.93
C TRP A 245 -19.10 5.39 10.59
N ASP A 246 -19.09 4.93 11.85
CA ASP A 246 -17.87 4.46 12.50
C ASP A 246 -17.37 3.27 11.68
N SER A 247 -16.62 3.56 10.62
CA SER A 247 -15.97 2.58 9.77
C SER A 247 -14.68 2.05 10.41
N GLY A 248 -14.50 2.31 11.71
CA GLY A 248 -13.34 1.93 12.50
C GLY A 248 -12.20 2.87 12.23
N THR A 249 -12.08 3.94 13.00
CA THR A 249 -10.83 4.72 13.07
C THR A 249 -9.89 4.05 14.04
N PHE A 250 -8.59 4.00 13.72
CA PHE A 250 -7.59 3.59 14.68
C PHE A 250 -7.30 4.75 15.63
N ALA A 251 -7.18 4.46 16.93
CA ALA A 251 -6.75 5.45 17.92
C ALA A 251 -5.31 5.90 17.66
N ASP A 252 -4.48 5.00 17.13
CA ASP A 252 -3.11 5.28 16.73
C ASP A 252 -3.05 5.96 15.36
N GLU A 253 -2.39 7.11 15.28
CA GLU A 253 -2.30 7.92 14.07
C GLU A 253 -1.57 7.19 12.92
N VAL A 254 -0.53 6.41 13.23
CA VAL A 254 0.26 5.71 12.22
C VAL A 254 -0.53 4.55 11.64
N LEU A 255 -1.22 3.78 12.48
CA LEU A 255 -2.10 2.71 12.01
C LEU A 255 -3.26 3.26 11.15
N GLU A 256 -3.86 4.39 11.55
CA GLU A 256 -4.89 5.06 10.74
C GLU A 256 -4.32 5.53 9.40
N THR A 257 -3.11 6.09 9.40
CA THR A 257 -2.44 6.57 8.19
C THR A 257 -2.12 5.42 7.24
N MET A 258 -1.60 4.30 7.75
CA MET A 258 -1.40 3.06 6.98
C MET A 258 -2.70 2.57 6.34
N ALA A 259 -3.79 2.53 7.13
CA ALA A 259 -5.07 2.07 6.65
C ALA A 259 -5.62 2.95 5.52
N ARG A 260 -5.53 4.28 5.68
CA ARG A 260 -5.96 5.24 4.65
C ARG A 260 -5.12 5.15 3.38
N GLN A 261 -3.81 4.93 3.48
CA GLN A 261 -2.98 4.71 2.30
C GLN A 261 -3.39 3.46 1.54
N GLN A 262 -3.64 2.35 2.23
CA GLN A 262 -4.08 1.13 1.56
C GLN A 262 -5.45 1.30 0.91
N GLU A 263 -6.39 1.96 1.58
CA GLU A 263 -7.69 2.31 1.01
C GLU A 263 -7.55 3.16 -0.25
N ALA A 264 -6.74 4.21 -0.20
CA ALA A 264 -6.50 5.10 -1.33
C ALA A 264 -5.83 4.37 -2.50
N ARG A 265 -4.84 3.53 -2.24
CA ARG A 265 -4.16 2.70 -3.24
C ARG A 265 -5.15 1.77 -3.95
N TRP A 266 -5.99 1.06 -3.20
CA TRP A 266 -7.02 0.20 -3.80
C TRP A 266 -8.07 0.98 -4.57
N ALA A 267 -8.55 2.12 -4.04
CA ALA A 267 -9.51 2.97 -4.74
C ALA A 267 -8.96 3.47 -6.10
N ILE A 268 -7.72 3.97 -6.12
CA ILE A 268 -7.07 4.44 -7.35
C ILE A 268 -6.86 3.28 -8.32
N GLY A 269 -6.36 2.13 -7.84
CA GLY A 269 -6.11 0.96 -8.68
C GLY A 269 -7.39 0.45 -9.35
N LEU A 270 -8.46 0.29 -8.58
CA LEU A 270 -9.76 -0.16 -9.10
C LEU A 270 -10.39 0.85 -10.06
N ALA A 271 -10.31 2.15 -9.77
CA ALA A 271 -10.82 3.17 -10.68
C ALA A 271 -10.03 3.25 -12.00
N ARG A 272 -8.71 3.02 -11.97
CA ARG A 272 -7.91 2.90 -13.19
C ARG A 272 -8.27 1.65 -14.00
N LEU A 273 -8.66 0.55 -13.34
CA LEU A 273 -9.16 -0.64 -14.02
C LEU A 273 -10.54 -0.37 -14.65
N GLU A 274 -11.46 0.28 -13.93
CA GLU A 274 -12.78 0.67 -14.42
C GLU A 274 -12.68 1.56 -15.67
N GLN A 275 -11.78 2.56 -15.67
CA GLN A 275 -11.52 3.40 -16.85
C GLN A 275 -11.04 2.60 -18.07
N ALA A 276 -10.36 1.47 -17.84
CA ALA A 276 -9.83 0.63 -18.90
C ALA A 276 -10.83 -0.46 -19.35
N SER A 277 -11.61 -1.00 -18.42
CA SER A 277 -12.67 -1.99 -18.63
C SER A 277 -13.58 -2.06 -17.39
N ASP A 278 -14.78 -1.51 -17.50
CA ASP A 278 -15.83 -1.53 -16.48
C ASP A 278 -16.20 -2.97 -16.06
N THR A 279 -16.36 -3.85 -17.04
CA THR A 279 -16.79 -5.23 -16.86
C THR A 279 -15.75 -6.02 -16.09
N LEU A 280 -14.46 -5.85 -16.40
CA LEU A 280 -13.39 -6.53 -15.70
C LEU A 280 -13.19 -5.97 -14.29
N ALA A 281 -13.31 -4.65 -14.12
CA ALA A 281 -13.26 -4.02 -12.80
C ALA A 281 -14.36 -4.55 -11.88
N GLU A 282 -15.59 -4.68 -12.40
CA GLU A 282 -16.70 -5.31 -11.68
C GLU A 282 -16.39 -6.75 -11.27
N GLN A 283 -15.85 -7.57 -12.19
CA GLN A 283 -15.44 -8.94 -11.89
C GLN A 283 -14.38 -9.00 -10.79
N VAL A 284 -13.36 -8.13 -10.85
CA VAL A 284 -12.32 -8.04 -9.82
C VAL A 284 -12.93 -7.62 -8.47
N ARG A 285 -13.80 -6.59 -8.42
CA ARG A 285 -14.44 -6.16 -7.17
C ARG A 285 -15.31 -7.26 -6.56
N ARG A 286 -16.13 -7.94 -7.37
CA ARG A 286 -16.91 -9.10 -6.93
C ARG A 286 -16.02 -10.21 -6.39
N ARG A 287 -14.89 -10.47 -7.04
CA ARG A 287 -13.94 -11.48 -6.59
C ARG A 287 -13.29 -11.11 -5.26
N LEU A 288 -12.87 -9.85 -5.09
CA LEU A 288 -12.25 -9.34 -3.86
C LEU A 288 -13.21 -9.35 -2.66
N CYS A 289 -14.51 -9.30 -2.92
CA CYS A 289 -15.55 -9.29 -1.89
C CYS A 289 -16.48 -10.50 -1.98
N ALA A 290 -16.09 -11.60 -2.63
CA ALA A 290 -16.97 -12.74 -2.87
C ALA A 290 -17.50 -13.33 -1.56
N VAL A 291 -18.80 -13.65 -1.53
CA VAL A 291 -19.49 -14.30 -0.40
C VAL A 291 -20.28 -15.46 -0.97
N VAL A 292 -20.21 -16.61 -0.30
CA VAL A 292 -21.08 -17.74 -0.60
C VAL A 292 -22.19 -17.80 0.43
N ASP A 293 -23.41 -18.01 -0.08
CA ASP A 293 -24.62 -18.24 0.69
C ASP A 293 -24.94 -19.73 0.65
N PHE A 294 -24.89 -20.38 1.81
CA PHE A 294 -25.20 -21.80 1.98
C PHE A 294 -26.70 -22.04 2.21
N GLY A 295 -27.52 -20.99 2.16
CA GLY A 295 -28.93 -21.01 2.52
C GLY A 295 -29.15 -20.86 4.03
N ALA A 296 -30.41 -20.72 4.43
CA ALA A 296 -30.82 -20.57 5.84
C ALA A 296 -30.13 -19.42 6.61
N GLY A 297 -29.60 -18.41 5.90
CA GLY A 297 -28.89 -17.29 6.49
C GLY A 297 -27.40 -17.56 6.81
N GLU A 298 -26.90 -18.74 6.46
CA GLU A 298 -25.48 -19.08 6.60
C GLU A 298 -24.69 -18.56 5.40
N VAL A 299 -23.76 -17.65 5.67
CA VAL A 299 -22.95 -16.98 4.65
C VAL A 299 -21.48 -16.97 5.08
N ALA A 300 -20.57 -17.09 4.12
CA ALA A 300 -19.14 -16.98 4.40
C ALA A 300 -18.36 -16.28 3.27
N PRO A 301 -17.35 -15.46 3.60
CA PRO A 301 -16.52 -14.78 2.60
C PRO A 301 -15.56 -15.77 1.93
N ILE A 302 -15.49 -15.76 0.60
CA ILE A 302 -14.55 -16.57 -0.20
C ILE A 302 -13.51 -15.64 -0.82
N TRP A 303 -12.76 -14.97 0.06
CA TRP A 303 -11.83 -13.94 -0.36
C TRP A 303 -10.46 -14.51 -0.72
N PRO A 304 -9.74 -13.89 -1.67
CA PRO A 304 -8.34 -14.21 -1.89
C PRO A 304 -7.53 -13.93 -0.63
N ILE A 305 -6.86 -14.96 -0.11
CA ILE A 305 -5.98 -14.87 1.08
C ILE A 305 -4.49 -14.85 0.71
N ASP A 306 -4.16 -15.09 -0.55
CA ASP A 306 -2.78 -14.98 -1.05
C ASP A 306 -2.36 -13.51 -1.13
N GLN A 307 -1.67 -13.06 -0.09
CA GLN A 307 -1.25 -11.67 0.04
C GLN A 307 -0.28 -11.26 -1.08
N GLU A 308 0.58 -12.15 -1.55
CA GLU A 308 1.53 -11.84 -2.63
C GLU A 308 0.79 -11.57 -3.95
N GLY A 309 -0.19 -12.41 -4.31
CA GLY A 309 -1.02 -12.21 -5.50
C GLY A 309 -1.81 -10.90 -5.45
N LEU A 310 -2.30 -10.50 -4.27
CA LEU A 310 -3.01 -9.24 -4.06
C LEU A 310 -2.11 -8.02 -4.15
N ASP A 311 -0.92 -8.08 -3.55
CA ASP A 311 0.08 -7.01 -3.64
C ASP A 311 0.58 -6.84 -5.08
N ARG A 312 0.74 -7.96 -5.82
CA ARG A 312 1.08 -7.94 -7.24
C ARG A 312 -0.04 -7.32 -8.08
N LEU A 313 -1.30 -7.72 -7.88
CA LEU A 313 -2.45 -7.10 -8.56
C LEU A 313 -2.46 -5.60 -8.31
N LEU A 314 -2.40 -5.18 -7.04
CA LEU A 314 -2.41 -3.76 -6.68
C LEU A 314 -1.22 -3.02 -7.31
N SER A 315 -0.03 -3.64 -7.30
CA SER A 315 1.17 -3.10 -7.92
C SER A 315 0.95 -2.82 -9.42
N ASP A 316 0.40 -3.78 -10.16
CA ASP A 316 0.09 -3.68 -11.59
C ASP A 316 -0.99 -2.62 -11.87
N LEU A 317 -2.04 -2.55 -11.06
CA LEU A 317 -3.09 -1.53 -11.21
C LEU A 317 -2.55 -0.10 -11.02
N LEU A 318 -1.57 0.06 -10.13
CA LEU A 318 -0.97 1.35 -9.78
C LEU A 318 0.23 1.76 -10.64
N ASP A 319 0.78 0.85 -11.45
CA ASP A 319 1.89 1.17 -12.34
C ASP A 319 1.43 2.11 -13.47
N GLN A 320 2.08 3.28 -13.51
CA GLN A 320 1.82 4.35 -14.47
C GLN A 320 2.40 4.06 -15.85
N LYS A 321 3.38 3.15 -15.93
CA LYS A 321 3.99 2.72 -17.20
C LYS A 321 3.13 1.72 -17.95
N LEU A 322 2.19 1.06 -17.27
CA LEU A 322 1.29 0.11 -17.93
C LEU A 322 0.18 0.84 -18.68
N SER A 323 0.06 0.49 -19.97
CA SER A 323 -1.07 0.91 -20.79
C SER A 323 -2.40 0.35 -20.25
N PRO A 324 -3.55 0.96 -20.56
CA PRO A 324 -4.86 0.44 -20.15
C PRO A 324 -5.09 -1.03 -20.57
N ARG A 325 -4.68 -1.41 -21.79
CA ARG A 325 -4.79 -2.79 -22.29
C ARG A 325 -3.95 -3.78 -21.49
N GLU A 326 -2.72 -3.40 -21.16
CA GLU A 326 -1.83 -4.24 -20.37
C GLU A 326 -2.35 -4.39 -18.93
N ARG A 327 -2.88 -3.33 -18.33
CA ARG A 327 -3.54 -3.39 -17.02
C ARG A 327 -4.73 -4.36 -17.01
N VAL A 328 -5.58 -4.30 -18.03
CA VAL A 328 -6.70 -5.24 -18.24
C VAL A 328 -6.18 -6.68 -18.37
N ARG A 329 -5.10 -6.90 -19.14
CA ARG A 329 -4.49 -8.22 -19.30
C ARG A 329 -3.99 -8.78 -17.96
N ARG A 330 -3.28 -7.98 -17.16
CA ARG A 330 -2.75 -8.39 -15.85
C ARG A 330 -3.86 -8.73 -14.85
N ALA A 331 -4.89 -7.89 -14.80
CA ALA A 331 -6.06 -8.15 -13.94
C ALA A 331 -6.82 -9.42 -14.36
N ARG A 332 -6.92 -9.70 -15.67
CA ARG A 332 -7.50 -10.96 -16.16
C ARG A 332 -6.68 -12.18 -15.76
N VAL A 333 -5.35 -12.13 -15.95
CA VAL A 333 -4.45 -13.22 -15.52
C VAL A 333 -4.61 -13.48 -14.02
N TRP A 334 -4.66 -12.43 -13.20
CA TRP A 334 -4.90 -12.60 -11.77
C TRP A 334 -6.24 -13.28 -11.44
N LEU A 335 -7.31 -12.98 -12.19
CA LEU A 335 -8.62 -13.66 -12.02
C LEU A 335 -8.56 -15.13 -12.45
N GLU A 336 -7.85 -15.43 -13.54
CA GLU A 336 -7.70 -16.79 -14.07
C GLU A 336 -6.81 -17.67 -13.16
N ASP A 337 -5.82 -17.08 -12.50
CA ASP A 337 -4.91 -17.76 -11.56
C ASP A 337 -5.55 -18.07 -10.20
N GLN A 338 -6.81 -17.66 -9.96
CA GLN A 338 -7.50 -17.93 -8.70
C GLN A 338 -7.76 -19.43 -8.53
N PRO A 339 -7.53 -20.01 -7.33
CA PRO A 339 -7.83 -21.42 -7.08
C PRO A 339 -9.27 -21.77 -7.46
N THR A 340 -9.45 -22.83 -8.27
CA THR A 340 -10.77 -23.28 -8.73
C THR A 340 -11.70 -23.65 -7.57
N SER A 341 -11.15 -24.06 -6.43
CA SER A 341 -11.92 -24.34 -5.20
C SER A 341 -12.66 -23.12 -4.66
N LEU A 342 -12.28 -21.90 -5.08
CA LEU A 342 -12.92 -20.65 -4.71
C LEU A 342 -13.92 -20.15 -5.77
N ALA A 343 -14.19 -20.94 -6.81
CA ALA A 343 -15.10 -20.61 -7.93
C ALA A 343 -16.48 -21.28 -7.82
N TRP A 344 -16.72 -22.04 -6.74
CA TRP A 344 -17.97 -22.79 -6.49
C TRP A 344 -18.89 -22.06 -5.54
#